data_AF-A0A4R4JI25-F1
#
_entry.id   AF-A0A4R4JI25-F1
#
_cell.length_a   1.000
_cell.length_b   1.000
_cell.length_c   1.000
_cell.angle_alpha   90.00
_cell.angle_beta   90.00
_cell.angle_gamma   90.00
#
_symmetry.space_group_name_H-M   'P 1'
#
loop_
_entity.id
_entity.type
_entity.pdbx_description
1 polymer ?
#
loop_
_entity_poly.entity_id
_entity_poly.type
_entity_poly.pdbx_seq_one_letter_code
_entity_poly.pdbx_strand_id
1 'polypeptide(L)'
;MMEKNSDGYMQVYYPVDAVPYQKFAELIGKTPGAVKGMIDKSKLPIIPWQIPEAPEGVKTRGENWIYLPEFNRGMRDAYLNRPKELRDAWLLWVGL
;
A
#
# COMPACT_ATOMS: atom_id res chain seq x y z
N MET A 1 -4.62 -16.60 -10.90
CA MET A 1 -5.00 -17.75 -10.06
C MET A 1 -5.37 -17.22 -8.69
N MET A 2 -6.51 -17.63 -8.13
CA MET A 2 -6.90 -17.25 -6.76
C MET A 2 -6.17 -18.18 -5.80
N GLU A 3 -5.00 -17.76 -5.30
CA GLU A 3 -4.39 -18.45 -4.17
C GLU A 3 -5.23 -18.18 -2.92
N LYS A 4 -5.78 -19.26 -2.39
CA LYS A 4 -6.54 -19.27 -1.15
C LYS A 4 -5.51 -19.16 -0.01
N ASN A 5 -5.35 -17.97 0.55
CA ASN A 5 -4.53 -17.84 1.76
C ASN A 5 -5.11 -18.73 2.88
N SER A 6 -4.22 -19.27 3.73
CA SER A 6 -4.51 -20.16 4.87
C SER A 6 -5.57 -19.63 5.85
N ASP A 7 -5.87 -18.34 5.76
CA ASP A 7 -6.64 -17.60 6.76
C ASP A 7 -8.12 -17.43 6.35
N GLY A 8 -8.55 -18.05 5.24
CA GLY A 8 -9.94 -18.00 4.76
C GLY A 8 -10.35 -16.69 4.07
N TYR A 9 -9.46 -15.69 4.01
CA TYR A 9 -9.71 -14.41 3.34
C TYR A 9 -9.42 -14.48 1.83
N MET A 10 -10.41 -14.10 1.02
CA MET A 10 -10.22 -13.88 -0.42
C MET A 10 -9.43 -12.58 -0.63
N GLN A 11 -8.20 -12.69 -1.11
CA GLN A 11 -7.39 -11.52 -1.43
C GLN A 11 -7.79 -11.03 -2.83
N VAL A 12 -8.44 -9.86 -2.88
CA VAL A 12 -8.73 -9.18 -4.14
C VAL A 12 -7.44 -8.50 -4.59
N TYR A 13 -6.85 -9.01 -5.66
CA TYR A 13 -5.66 -8.42 -6.26
C TYR A 13 -6.05 -7.27 -7.17
N TYR A 14 -5.36 -6.14 -7.02
CA TYR A 14 -5.40 -5.10 -8.04
C TYR A 14 -4.71 -5.65 -9.31
N PRO A 15 -5.13 -5.30 -10.54
CA PRO A 15 -4.58 -5.88 -11.76
C PRO A 15 -3.07 -5.66 -11.97
N VAL A 16 -2.47 -4.69 -11.25
CA VAL A 16 -1.04 -4.41 -11.27
C VAL A 16 -0.51 -4.34 -9.85
N ASP A 17 0.74 -4.76 -9.65
CA ASP A 17 1.37 -4.79 -8.33
C ASP A 17 1.94 -3.43 -7.90
N ALA A 18 2.18 -2.51 -8.83
CA ALA A 18 2.65 -1.18 -8.53
C ALA A 18 1.82 -0.12 -9.25
N VAL A 19 1.57 1.01 -8.58
CA VAL A 19 0.83 2.13 -9.14
C VAL A 19 1.54 3.46 -8.86
N PRO A 20 1.40 4.48 -9.73
CA PRO A 20 1.87 5.83 -9.43
C PRO A 20 1.20 6.38 -8.17
N TYR A 21 1.91 7.24 -7.42
CA TYR A 21 1.37 7.78 -6.17
C TYR A 21 0.07 8.59 -6.35
N GLN A 22 -0.13 9.20 -7.52
CA GLN A 22 -1.38 9.90 -7.86
C GLN A 22 -2.55 8.92 -7.94
N LYS A 23 -2.35 7.78 -8.60
CA LYS A 23 -3.38 6.74 -8.70
C LYS A 23 -3.66 6.12 -7.33
N PHE A 24 -2.61 5.89 -6.54
CA PHE A 24 -2.78 5.45 -5.16
C PHE A 24 -3.60 6.43 -4.32
N ALA A 25 -3.40 7.74 -4.52
CA ALA A 25 -4.17 8.77 -3.83
C ALA A 25 -5.68 8.67 -4.15
N GLU A 26 -6.03 8.41 -5.41
CA GLU A 26 -7.42 8.14 -5.81
C GLU A 26 -7.98 6.89 -5.11
N LEU A 27 -7.22 5.80 -5.07
CA LEU A 27 -7.65 4.52 -4.45
C LEU A 27 -8.01 4.67 -2.97
N ILE A 28 -7.27 5.50 -2.23
CA ILE A 28 -7.49 5.72 -0.79
C ILE A 28 -8.32 6.97 -0.47
N GLY A 29 -8.83 7.67 -1.49
CA GLY A 29 -9.62 8.90 -1.33
C GLY A 29 -8.86 10.06 -0.69
N LYS A 30 -7.55 10.18 -0.93
CA LYS A 30 -6.71 11.30 -0.44
C LYS A 30 -6.27 12.21 -1.58
N THR A 31 -5.90 13.44 -1.25
CA THR A 31 -5.29 14.34 -2.25
C THR A 31 -3.88 13.85 -2.61
N PRO A 32 -3.42 14.03 -3.86
CA PRO A 32 -2.06 13.67 -4.26
C PRO A 32 -0.98 14.34 -3.39
N GLY A 33 -1.22 15.57 -2.93
CA GLY A 33 -0.31 16.29 -2.02
C GLY A 33 -0.18 15.63 -0.65
N ALA A 34 -1.27 15.09 -0.10
CA ALA A 34 -1.23 14.35 1.16
C ALA A 34 -0.42 13.05 1.02
N VAL A 35 -0.60 12.32 -0.08
CA VAL A 35 0.17 11.10 -0.37
C VAL A 35 1.64 11.41 -0.60
N LYS A 36 1.96 12.51 -1.31
CA LYS A 36 3.34 12.98 -1.44
C LYS A 36 3.97 13.25 -0.07
N GLY A 37 3.28 13.94 0.82
CA GLY A 37 3.76 14.14 2.20
C GLY A 37 3.90 12.84 3.02
N MET A 38 3.19 11.77 2.67
CA MET A 38 3.41 10.43 3.25
C MET A 38 4.66 9.76 2.71
N ILE A 39 4.94 9.92 1.41
CA ILE A 39 6.17 9.45 0.76
C ILE A 39 7.38 10.15 1.37
N ASP A 40 7.34 11.49 1.48
CA ASP A 40 8.43 12.28 2.05
C ASP A 40 8.72 11.89 3.52
N LYS A 41 7.70 11.40 4.23
CA LYS A 41 7.80 10.88 5.62
C LYS A 41 8.09 9.37 5.69
N SER A 42 8.43 8.73 4.58
CA SER A 42 8.76 7.29 4.49
C SER A 42 7.68 6.36 5.05
N LYS A 43 6.40 6.72 4.88
CA LYS A 43 5.26 5.93 5.39
C LYS A 43 4.74 4.88 4.41
N LEU A 44 5.26 4.85 3.19
CA LEU A 44 4.74 4.03 2.10
C LEU A 44 5.88 3.22 1.44
N PRO A 45 5.60 2.00 0.98
CA PRO A 45 6.57 1.19 0.25
C PRO A 45 6.71 1.74 -1.17
N ILE A 46 7.78 2.49 -1.41
CA ILE A 46 8.06 3.14 -2.70
C ILE A 46 9.07 2.37 -3.54
N ILE A 47 8.84 2.36 -4.84
CA ILE A 47 9.79 1.95 -5.87
C ILE A 47 10.15 3.21 -6.67
N PRO A 48 11.40 3.70 -6.59
CA PRO A 48 11.84 4.84 -7.40
C PRO A 48 12.03 4.38 -8.84
N TRP A 49 11.18 4.87 -9.74
CA TRP A 49 11.30 4.62 -11.18
C TRP A 49 12.20 5.69 -11.80
N GLN A 50 13.51 5.40 -11.84
CA GLN A 50 14.54 6.30 -12.37
C GLN A 50 15.41 5.59 -13.42
N ILE A 51 16.00 6.37 -14.31
CA ILE A 51 16.91 5.87 -15.34
C ILE A 51 18.19 5.37 -14.65
N PRO A 52 18.62 4.12 -14.86
CA PRO A 52 19.81 3.56 -14.20
C PRO A 52 21.11 4.30 -14.53
N GLU A 53 21.22 4.84 -15.75
CA GLU A 53 22.43 5.48 -16.30
C GLU A 53 22.26 7.00 -16.47
N ALA A 54 21.66 7.67 -15.48
CA ALA A 54 21.57 9.12 -15.49
C ALA A 54 22.98 9.75 -15.60
N PRO A 55 23.26 10.61 -16.59
CA PRO A 55 24.52 11.33 -16.67
C PRO A 55 24.72 12.18 -15.40
N GLU A 56 25.94 12.22 -14.86
CA GLU A 56 26.28 13.04 -13.68
C GLU A 56 25.77 14.48 -13.85
N GLY A 57 24.98 14.95 -12.88
CA GLY A 57 24.40 16.30 -12.89
C GLY A 57 23.01 16.42 -13.51
N VAL A 58 22.48 15.37 -14.16
CA VAL A 58 21.08 15.35 -14.61
C VAL A 58 20.19 14.91 -13.44
N LYS A 59 19.39 15.83 -12.90
CA LYS A 59 18.28 15.46 -12.00
C LYS A 59 17.27 14.64 -12.81
N THR A 60 17.41 13.32 -12.79
CA THR A 60 16.36 12.43 -13.28
C THR A 60 15.13 12.69 -12.44
N ARG A 61 14.08 13.21 -13.07
CA ARG A 61 12.74 13.32 -12.49
C ARG A 61 12.17 11.90 -12.39
N GLY A 62 12.69 11.12 -11.45
CA GLY A 62 12.19 9.79 -11.16
C GLY A 62 10.75 9.87 -10.67
N GLU A 63 9.94 8.89 -11.03
CA GLU A 63 8.59 8.76 -10.53
C GLU A 63 8.57 7.86 -9.30
N ASN A 64 7.75 8.21 -8.31
CA ASN A 64 7.54 7.37 -7.14
C ASN A 64 6.33 6.47 -7.37
N TRP A 65 6.60 5.18 -7.49
CA TRP A 65 5.58 4.14 -7.60
C TRP A 65 5.40 3.47 -6.25
N ILE A 66 4.16 3.08 -5.92
CA ILE A 66 3.83 2.42 -4.66
C ILE A 66 3.57 0.95 -4.94
N TYR A 67 4.25 0.08 -4.20
CA TYR A 67 4.10 -1.36 -4.32
C TYR A 67 2.94 -1.87 -3.46
N LEU A 68 1.86 -2.28 -4.10
CA LEU A 68 0.60 -2.65 -3.47
C LEU A 68 0.68 -3.95 -2.64
N PRO A 69 1.36 -5.03 -3.08
CA PRO A 69 1.46 -6.25 -2.29
C PRO A 69 2.09 -6.01 -0.92
N GLU A 70 3.18 -5.24 -0.84
CA GLU A 70 3.84 -4.94 0.42
C GLU A 70 2.99 -4.02 1.31
N PHE A 71 2.30 -3.04 0.71
CA PHE A 71 1.34 -2.23 1.45
C PHE A 71 0.24 -3.09 2.07
N ASN A 72 -0.37 -3.99 1.28
CA ASN A 72 -1.43 -4.88 1.75
C ASN A 72 -0.95 -5.87 2.81
N ARG A 73 0.27 -6.40 2.67
CA ARG A 73 0.92 -7.25 3.67
C ARG A 73 1.08 -6.51 4.99
N GLY A 74 1.67 -5.30 4.96
CA GLY A 74 1.84 -4.47 6.15
C GLY A 74 0.51 -4.11 6.83
N MET A 75 -0.54 -3.81 6.05
CA MET A 75 -1.88 -3.55 6.59
C MET A 75 -2.49 -4.78 7.27
N ARG A 76 -2.30 -5.97 6.70
CA ARG A 76 -2.78 -7.24 7.29
C ARG A 76 -2.04 -7.54 8.59
N ASP A 77 -0.72 -7.44 8.58
CA ASP A 77 0.11 -7.67 9.77
C ASP A 77 -0.26 -6.69 10.89
N ALA A 78 -0.45 -5.41 10.56
CA ALA A 78 -0.88 -4.37 11.51
C ALA A 78 -2.29 -4.59 12.08
N TYR A 79 -3.17 -5.26 11.34
CA TYR A 79 -4.50 -5.63 11.83
C TYR A 79 -4.44 -6.85 12.75
N LEU A 80 -3.70 -7.90 12.35
CA LEU A 80 -3.61 -9.15 13.08
C LEU A 80 -2.80 -9.05 14.37
N ASN A 81 -1.83 -8.13 14.44
CA ASN A 81 -1.00 -7.89 15.63
C ASN A 81 -1.73 -7.14 16.77
N ARG A 82 -2.99 -6.74 16.56
CA ARG A 82 -3.79 -6.09 17.62
C ARG A 82 -4.33 -7.13 18.60
N PRO A 83 -4.53 -6.78 19.88
CA PRO A 83 -5.24 -7.63 20.84
C PRO A 83 -6.60 -8.06 20.28
N LYS A 84 -6.93 -9.34 20.44
CA LYS A 84 -8.13 -9.95 19.84
C LYS A 84 -9.40 -9.22 20.27
N GLU A 85 -9.44 -8.78 21.53
CA GLU A 85 -10.54 -8.04 22.12
C GLU A 85 -10.81 -6.74 21.36
N LEU A 86 -9.76 -6.01 20.98
CA LEU A 86 -9.89 -4.77 20.21
C LEU A 86 -10.15 -5.02 18.71
N ARG A 87 -9.55 -6.08 18.17
CA ARG A 87 -9.66 -6.45 16.76
C ARG A 87 -11.07 -6.93 16.41
N ASP A 88 -11.67 -7.73 17.29
CA ASP A 88 -12.92 -8.45 17.03
C ASP A 88 -14.12 -7.82 17.78
N ALA A 89 -13.92 -6.83 18.66
CA ALA A 89 -15.01 -6.17 19.40
C ALA A 89 -16.15 -5.63 18.51
N TRP A 90 -15.84 -5.21 17.28
CA TRP A 90 -16.85 -4.71 16.35
C TRP A 90 -17.77 -5.81 15.81
N LEU A 91 -17.38 -7.09 15.88
CA LEU A 91 -18.20 -8.22 15.44
C LEU A 91 -19.49 -8.37 16.26
N LEU A 92 -19.43 -7.99 17.55
CA LEU A 92 -20.61 -7.97 18.42
C LEU A 92 -21.72 -7.06 17.88
N TRP A 93 -21.36 -5.98 17.18
CA TRP A 93 -22.32 -5.03 16.61
C TRP A 93 -23.02 -5.55 15.36
N VAL A 94 -22.52 -6.64 14.77
CA VAL A 94 -23.14 -7.32 13.61
C VAL A 94 -23.67 -8.71 13.97
N GLY A 95 -23.70 -9.06 15.25
CA GLY A 95 -24.26 -10.32 15.76
C GLY A 95 -23.38 -11.54 15.59
N LEU A 96 -22.05 -11.36 15.54
CA LEU A 96 -21.04 -12.43 15.48
C LEU A 96 -20.19 -12.49 16.76
#